data_AF-A0A926ZYZ0-F1
#
_entry.id   AF-A0A926ZYZ0-F1
#
_cell.length_a   1.000
_cell.length_b   1.000
_cell.length_c   1.000
_cell.angle_alpha   90.00
_cell.angle_beta   90.00
_cell.angle_gamma   90.00
#
_symmetry.space_group_name_H-M   'P 1'
#
loop_
_entity.id
_entity.type
_entity.pdbx_description
1 polymer ?
#
loop_
_entity_poly.entity_id
_entity_poly.type
_entity_poly.pdbx_seq_one_letter_code
_entity_poly.pdbx_strand_id
1 'polypeptide(L)'
;MAATPARGVDSPTEPGQPDSAAEVDALPDSSATPAALAEVPEELRQYVTDLLALGLLSKSPTPEGEAQSEQDFSPNQVITRSDYAYWLLAANNRFYADQPDRRIRAGVASATAAFKDVPTSHPDFAAIQGLAEAGLIPSALTGNSTAVNFRPEDALTRKDLILWKVPLDTRQGLPTTSVEAVTESWGFQDTGKIEPLALRAVAADYQNGEFSNIRRAFGYTTLFQPDRGVTEAEAAAVLWRFGSQTEGVSAAQVRQGDSASAAAASSEPAQPAQPLPSTTR
;
A
#
# COMPACT_ATOMS: atom_id res chain seq x y z
N MET A 1 -40.08 35.05 37.85
CA MET A 1 -39.42 35.66 39.04
C MET A 1 -38.95 34.53 39.97
N ALA A 2 -38.19 34.84 41.04
CA ALA A 2 -37.60 33.91 42.01
C ALA A 2 -38.54 32.78 42.48
N ALA A 3 -38.15 31.52 42.76
CA ALA A 3 -36.91 30.86 43.25
C ALA A 3 -36.85 30.63 44.79
N THR A 4 -36.78 29.33 45.18
CA THR A 4 -36.04 28.74 46.34
C THR A 4 -36.53 29.11 47.77
N PRO A 5 -36.67 28.20 48.80
CA PRO A 5 -35.81 27.05 49.23
C PRO A 5 -36.54 25.68 49.39
N ALA A 6 -35.91 24.48 49.46
CA ALA A 6 -34.99 23.84 50.44
C ALA A 6 -35.67 23.39 51.78
N ARG A 7 -35.32 22.30 52.51
CA ARG A 7 -34.12 21.41 52.51
C ARG A 7 -34.35 20.08 53.30
N GLY A 8 -33.79 18.94 52.84
CA GLY A 8 -33.61 17.68 53.63
C GLY A 8 -34.85 16.79 53.83
N VAL A 9 -34.82 15.53 54.27
CA VAL A 9 -33.76 14.52 54.64
C VAL A 9 -34.51 13.16 54.91
N ASP A 10 -34.00 11.92 54.88
CA ASP A 10 -32.67 11.28 54.63
C ASP A 10 -32.85 9.74 54.30
N SER A 11 -31.76 8.95 54.23
CA SER A 11 -31.65 7.45 54.22
C SER A 11 -31.64 6.73 52.85
N PRO A 12 -31.00 5.52 52.75
CA PRO A 12 -29.62 5.22 53.17
C PRO A 12 -28.79 4.50 52.05
N THR A 13 -27.47 4.41 52.24
CA THR A 13 -26.52 3.82 51.27
C THR A 13 -26.31 2.30 51.46
N GLU A 14 -26.23 1.55 50.36
CA GLU A 14 -25.65 0.19 50.32
C GLU A 14 -24.43 0.17 49.36
N PRO A 15 -23.29 -0.48 49.69
CA PRO A 15 -22.04 -0.27 48.97
C PRO A 15 -21.60 -1.39 48.02
N GLY A 16 -21.39 -1.03 46.75
CA GLY A 16 -20.20 -1.46 45.98
C GLY A 16 -20.21 -2.80 45.24
N GLN A 17 -20.32 -2.73 43.92
CA GLN A 17 -19.69 -3.70 43.00
C GLN A 17 -19.19 -2.96 41.75
N PRO A 18 -17.86 -2.85 41.53
CA PRO A 18 -17.30 -2.31 40.30
C PRO A 18 -17.16 -3.43 39.27
N ASP A 19 -18.22 -3.68 38.50
CA ASP A 19 -18.15 -4.59 37.34
C ASP A 19 -17.46 -3.88 36.16
N SER A 20 -16.16 -3.64 36.34
CA SER A 20 -15.27 -3.05 35.35
C SER A 20 -14.92 -4.10 34.31
N ALA A 21 -15.90 -4.49 33.49
CA ALA A 21 -15.67 -5.27 32.28
C ALA A 21 -14.61 -4.54 31.45
N ALA A 22 -13.44 -5.16 31.30
CA ALA A 22 -12.33 -4.57 30.56
C ALA A 22 -12.75 -4.42 29.10
N GLU A 23 -12.85 -3.17 28.64
CA GLU A 23 -13.08 -2.85 27.24
C GLU A 23 -11.88 -3.39 26.46
N VAL A 24 -12.12 -4.44 25.67
CA VAL A 24 -11.04 -5.17 25.01
C VAL A 24 -10.51 -4.30 23.88
N ASP A 25 -9.25 -3.86 24.02
CA ASP A 25 -8.59 -2.92 23.11
C ASP A 25 -8.54 -3.49 21.68
N ALA A 26 -9.55 -3.13 20.90
CA ALA A 26 -9.73 -3.60 19.54
C ALA A 26 -8.85 -2.76 18.62
N LEU A 27 -7.83 -3.40 18.04
CA LEU A 27 -7.00 -2.81 17.00
C LEU A 27 -7.87 -2.15 15.92
N PRO A 28 -7.53 -0.94 15.44
CA PRO A 28 -8.35 -0.22 14.48
C PRO A 28 -8.42 -0.95 13.15
N ASP A 29 -9.51 -1.68 12.94
CA ASP A 29 -9.74 -2.50 11.76
C ASP A 29 -10.01 -1.59 10.56
N SER A 30 -8.97 -1.34 9.75
CA SER A 30 -8.95 -0.40 8.61
C SER A 30 -9.75 -0.91 7.40
N SER A 31 -10.95 -1.41 7.65
CA SER A 31 -11.92 -1.80 6.64
C SER A 31 -12.54 -0.56 6.00
N ALA A 32 -12.45 -0.44 4.67
CA ALA A 32 -13.20 0.61 3.98
C ALA A 32 -14.70 0.36 4.12
N THR A 33 -15.47 1.45 4.21
CA THR A 33 -16.93 1.33 4.38
C THR A 33 -17.57 0.47 3.28
N PRO A 34 -18.66 -0.27 3.57
CA PRO A 34 -19.37 -1.06 2.56
C PRO A 34 -19.86 -0.24 1.35
N ALA A 35 -20.04 1.08 1.52
CA ALA A 35 -20.34 2.00 0.42
C ALA A 35 -19.16 2.12 -0.57
N ALA A 36 -17.94 2.33 -0.07
CA ALA A 36 -16.75 2.38 -0.92
C ALA A 36 -16.54 1.05 -1.68
N LEU A 37 -16.74 -0.10 -1.03
CA LEU A 37 -16.64 -1.41 -1.70
C LEU A 37 -17.71 -1.65 -2.78
N ALA A 38 -18.88 -1.00 -2.69
CA ALA A 38 -19.92 -1.04 -3.72
C ALA A 38 -19.57 -0.21 -4.96
N GLU A 39 -18.75 0.83 -4.81
CA GLU A 39 -18.24 1.67 -5.91
C GLU A 39 -17.08 1.03 -6.70
N VAL A 40 -16.44 -0.02 -6.17
CA VAL A 40 -15.38 -0.75 -6.87
C VAL A 40 -15.98 -1.58 -8.02
N PRO A 41 -15.42 -1.55 -9.24
CA PRO A 41 -15.76 -2.49 -10.31
C PRO A 41 -15.65 -3.95 -9.86
N GLU A 42 -16.53 -4.83 -10.34
CA GLU A 42 -16.64 -6.20 -9.84
C GLU A 42 -15.35 -7.01 -10.02
N GLU A 43 -14.69 -6.79 -11.15
CA GLU A 43 -13.42 -7.40 -11.54
C GLU A 43 -12.25 -6.98 -10.64
N LEU A 44 -12.36 -5.84 -9.94
CA LEU A 44 -11.32 -5.30 -9.05
C LEU A 44 -11.67 -5.48 -7.56
N ARG A 45 -12.93 -5.80 -7.22
CA ARG A 45 -13.46 -5.77 -5.85
C ARG A 45 -12.72 -6.72 -4.90
N GLN A 46 -12.36 -7.91 -5.36
CA GLN A 46 -11.56 -8.86 -4.56
C GLN A 46 -10.16 -8.30 -4.25
N TYR A 47 -9.50 -7.67 -5.24
CA TYR A 47 -8.15 -7.13 -5.07
C TYR A 47 -8.10 -6.01 -4.04
N VAL A 48 -9.08 -5.10 -4.10
CA VAL A 48 -9.28 -4.02 -3.13
C VAL A 48 -9.59 -4.59 -1.74
N THR A 49 -10.50 -5.57 -1.64
CA THR A 49 -10.89 -6.21 -0.38
C THR A 49 -9.70 -6.87 0.32
N ASP A 50 -8.81 -7.53 -0.43
CA ASP A 50 -7.62 -8.17 0.16
C ASP A 50 -6.57 -7.17 0.65
N LEU A 51 -6.39 -6.03 -0.02
CA LEU A 51 -5.40 -5.02 0.39
C LEU A 51 -5.89 -4.14 1.56
N LEU A 52 -7.20 -3.86 1.63
CA LEU A 52 -7.81 -3.22 2.80
C LEU A 52 -7.62 -4.05 4.06
N ALA A 53 -7.91 -5.35 3.97
CA ALA A 53 -7.72 -6.30 5.06
C ALA A 53 -6.25 -6.65 5.37
N LEU A 54 -5.29 -5.96 4.73
CA LEU A 54 -3.87 -5.93 5.08
C LEU A 54 -3.39 -4.55 5.58
N GLY A 55 -4.29 -3.56 5.65
CA GLY A 55 -3.96 -2.17 6.01
C GLY A 55 -3.13 -1.44 4.96
N LEU A 56 -3.25 -1.79 3.67
CA LEU A 56 -2.34 -1.34 2.61
C LEU A 56 -2.89 -0.22 1.69
N LEU A 57 -4.16 0.17 1.84
CA LEU A 57 -4.80 1.25 1.04
C LEU A 57 -5.15 2.50 1.85
N SER A 58 -4.55 2.69 3.03
CA SER A 58 -4.67 3.93 3.81
C SER A 58 -3.79 5.01 3.18
N LYS A 59 -4.21 6.28 3.24
CA LYS A 59 -3.37 7.41 2.86
C LYS A 59 -2.30 7.66 3.94
N SER A 60 -1.21 8.32 3.56
CA SER A 60 -0.10 8.57 4.49
C SER A 60 -0.55 9.41 5.69
N PRO A 61 -0.05 9.11 6.91
CA PRO A 61 -0.47 9.81 8.11
C PRO A 61 -0.10 11.30 8.03
N THR A 62 -1.10 12.17 8.19
CA THR A 62 -0.87 13.61 8.36
C THR A 62 -0.14 13.87 9.69
N PRO A 63 0.75 14.88 9.75
CA PRO A 63 1.54 15.15 10.94
C PRO A 63 0.68 15.71 12.08
N GLU A 64 0.57 14.95 13.17
CA GLU A 64 0.10 15.31 14.51
C GLU A 64 -1.29 15.98 14.61
N GLY A 65 -2.34 15.16 14.81
CA GLY A 65 -3.55 15.58 15.55
C GLY A 65 -4.89 15.27 14.90
N GLU A 66 -4.91 14.96 13.60
CA GLU A 66 -6.12 14.53 12.90
C GLU A 66 -6.28 13.00 13.00
N ALA A 67 -7.47 12.54 13.37
CA ALA A 67 -7.78 11.11 13.36
C ALA A 67 -7.92 10.63 11.91
N GLN A 68 -7.31 9.49 11.57
CA GLN A 68 -7.48 8.85 10.27
C GLN A 68 -8.97 8.62 10.00
N SER A 69 -9.43 8.96 8.79
CA SER A 69 -10.85 8.97 8.50
C SER A 69 -11.32 7.60 8.01
N GLU A 70 -12.58 7.24 8.29
CA GLU A 70 -13.23 6.05 7.71
C GLU A 70 -13.42 6.16 6.17
N GLN A 71 -12.93 7.25 5.55
CA GLN A 71 -13.05 7.58 4.13
C GLN A 71 -11.68 7.79 3.44
N ASP A 72 -10.57 7.33 4.05
CA ASP A 72 -9.23 7.45 3.46
C ASP A 72 -9.10 6.77 2.07
N PHE A 73 -9.94 5.77 1.77
CA PHE A 73 -10.00 5.07 0.46
C PHE A 73 -11.23 5.48 -0.37
N SER A 74 -10.99 5.93 -1.60
CA SER A 74 -11.99 6.39 -2.58
C SER A 74 -11.71 5.75 -3.95
N PRO A 75 -12.33 4.60 -4.29
CA PRO A 75 -11.86 3.70 -5.37
C PRO A 75 -11.81 4.31 -6.78
N ASN A 76 -12.67 5.31 -7.04
CA ASN A 76 -12.78 5.99 -8.32
C ASN A 76 -12.04 7.35 -8.35
N GLN A 77 -11.44 7.78 -7.23
CA GLN A 77 -10.55 8.93 -7.19
C GLN A 77 -9.23 8.60 -7.90
N VAL A 78 -8.65 9.58 -8.60
CA VAL A 78 -7.31 9.46 -9.20
C VAL A 78 -6.26 9.59 -8.11
N ILE A 79 -5.38 8.60 -8.00
CA ILE A 79 -4.34 8.53 -6.96
C ILE A 79 -3.19 9.51 -7.26
N THR A 80 -2.60 10.10 -6.22
CA THR A 80 -1.40 10.94 -6.34
C THR A 80 -0.13 10.10 -6.56
N ARG A 81 0.97 10.74 -6.94
CA ARG A 81 2.28 10.08 -7.05
C ARG A 81 2.88 9.79 -5.67
N SER A 82 2.62 10.60 -4.65
CA SER A 82 2.98 10.35 -3.24
C SER A 82 2.27 9.12 -2.68
N ASP A 83 0.94 9.09 -2.71
CA ASP A 83 0.12 7.98 -2.18
C ASP A 83 0.56 6.64 -2.78
N TYR A 84 0.74 6.58 -4.11
CA TYR A 84 1.18 5.35 -4.76
C TYR A 84 2.63 4.97 -4.43
N ALA A 85 3.54 5.94 -4.24
CA ALA A 85 4.90 5.63 -3.78
C ALA A 85 4.88 5.03 -2.37
N TYR A 86 4.02 5.54 -1.48
CA TYR A 86 3.81 4.98 -0.15
C TYR A 86 3.22 3.56 -0.22
N TRP A 87 2.12 3.35 -0.93
CA TRP A 87 1.48 2.04 -1.12
C TRP A 87 2.42 1.01 -1.76
N LEU A 88 3.21 1.40 -2.77
CA LEU A 88 4.17 0.53 -3.46
C LEU A 88 5.28 0.03 -2.52
N LEU A 89 5.83 0.91 -1.69
CA LEU A 89 6.83 0.52 -0.68
C LEU A 89 6.20 -0.36 0.42
N ALA A 90 5.05 0.05 0.94
CA ALA A 90 4.34 -0.66 2.01
C ALA A 90 3.95 -2.07 1.58
N ALA A 91 3.27 -2.21 0.44
CA ALA A 91 2.82 -3.50 -0.08
C ALA A 91 3.99 -4.43 -0.41
N ASN A 92 5.05 -3.94 -1.08
CA ASN A 92 6.27 -4.74 -1.31
C ASN A 92 6.85 -5.26 0.00
N ASN A 93 7.03 -4.38 0.99
CA ASN A 93 7.68 -4.75 2.25
C ASN A 93 6.80 -5.62 3.15
N ARG A 94 5.46 -5.54 3.00
CA ARG A 94 4.49 -6.39 3.68
C ARG A 94 4.40 -7.80 3.10
N PHE A 95 4.47 -7.92 1.77
CA PHE A 95 4.42 -9.21 1.06
C PHE A 95 5.73 -9.99 1.20
N TYR A 96 6.86 -9.29 1.31
CA TYR A 96 8.19 -9.87 1.46
C TYR A 96 8.76 -9.72 2.89
N ALA A 97 7.89 -9.70 3.92
CA ALA A 97 8.28 -9.47 5.31
C ALA A 97 9.50 -10.32 5.75
N ASP A 98 9.44 -11.62 5.44
CA ASP A 98 10.44 -12.65 5.75
C ASP A 98 11.58 -12.77 4.71
N GLN A 99 11.56 -11.97 3.64
CA GLN A 99 12.54 -11.98 2.55
C GLN A 99 13.29 -10.64 2.51
N PRO A 100 14.29 -10.44 3.40
CA PRO A 100 14.92 -9.13 3.66
C PRO A 100 15.79 -8.62 2.50
N ASP A 101 16.05 -9.45 1.50
CA ASP A 101 16.67 -9.18 0.20
C ASP A 101 15.68 -8.60 -0.83
N ARG A 102 14.39 -8.98 -0.75
CA ARG A 102 13.31 -8.45 -1.61
C ARG A 102 12.63 -7.21 -1.04
N ARG A 103 12.86 -6.91 0.24
CA ARG A 103 12.42 -5.68 0.91
C ARG A 103 13.25 -4.47 0.46
N ILE A 104 12.56 -3.41 0.07
CA ILE A 104 13.13 -2.11 -0.28
C ILE A 104 13.44 -1.36 1.03
N ARG A 105 14.56 -0.64 1.08
CA ARG A 105 14.89 0.21 2.24
C ARG A 105 14.13 1.54 2.10
N ALA A 106 13.53 1.99 3.19
CA ALA A 106 12.99 3.34 3.26
C ALA A 106 14.15 4.34 3.36
N GLY A 107 14.01 5.50 2.73
CA GLY A 107 15.00 6.58 2.80
C GLY A 107 15.06 7.19 4.20
N VAL A 108 16.25 7.62 4.61
CA VAL A 108 16.51 8.18 5.95
C VAL A 108 16.62 9.70 5.93
N ALA A 109 16.16 10.38 6.97
CA ALA A 109 16.16 11.85 7.04
C ALA A 109 17.56 12.50 7.04
N SER A 110 18.63 11.70 7.16
CA SER A 110 20.03 12.13 7.00
C SER A 110 20.57 11.98 5.56
N ALA A 111 19.78 11.43 4.63
CA ALA A 111 20.16 11.30 3.23
C ALA A 111 20.00 12.63 2.47
N THR A 112 20.71 12.78 1.35
CA THR A 112 20.47 13.89 0.42
C THR A 112 19.22 13.58 -0.40
N ALA A 113 18.21 14.45 -0.32
CA ALA A 113 16.95 14.28 -1.05
C ALA A 113 17.18 14.13 -2.56
N ALA A 114 16.59 13.10 -3.16
CA ALA A 114 16.71 12.78 -4.59
C ALA A 114 15.94 13.78 -5.49
N PHE A 115 14.99 14.53 -4.91
CA PHE A 115 14.14 15.50 -5.59
C PHE A 115 14.05 16.80 -4.77
N LYS A 116 13.88 17.94 -5.44
CA LYS A 116 13.86 19.27 -4.78
C LYS A 116 12.54 19.62 -4.09
N ASP A 117 11.46 18.99 -4.50
CA ASP A 117 10.08 19.24 -4.04
C ASP A 117 9.60 18.22 -3.00
N VAL A 118 10.45 17.27 -2.60
CA VAL A 118 10.17 16.29 -1.53
C VAL A 118 11.22 16.47 -0.42
N PRO A 119 11.06 17.46 0.47
CA PRO A 119 11.96 17.66 1.60
C PRO A 119 11.83 16.53 2.64
N THR A 120 12.79 16.42 3.55
CA THR A 120 12.80 15.42 4.64
C THR A 120 11.63 15.53 5.62
N SER A 121 10.86 16.62 5.56
CA SER A 121 9.63 16.86 6.33
C SER A 121 8.34 16.46 5.60
N HIS A 122 8.42 15.98 4.36
CA HIS A 122 7.27 15.44 3.62
C HIS A 122 6.87 14.08 4.22
N PRO A 123 5.57 13.78 4.47
CA PRO A 123 5.17 12.49 5.06
C PRO A 123 5.72 11.29 4.27
N ASP A 124 5.55 11.30 2.95
CA ASP A 124 6.05 10.25 2.06
C ASP A 124 7.56 10.31 1.76
N PHE A 125 8.35 11.20 2.39
CA PHE A 125 9.79 11.34 2.08
C PHE A 125 10.50 9.99 2.13
N ALA A 126 10.29 9.21 3.19
CA ALA A 126 10.93 7.92 3.38
C ALA A 126 10.54 6.90 2.30
N ALA A 127 9.33 6.99 1.73
CA ALA A 127 8.88 6.13 0.65
C ALA A 127 9.46 6.56 -0.70
N ILE A 128 9.30 7.83 -1.06
CA ILE A 128 9.75 8.41 -2.33
C ILE A 128 11.28 8.33 -2.45
N GLN A 129 12.01 8.69 -1.38
CA GLN A 129 13.47 8.61 -1.33
C GLN A 129 13.94 7.15 -1.44
N GLY A 130 13.35 6.22 -0.69
CA GLY A 130 13.77 4.81 -0.70
C GLY A 130 13.55 4.13 -2.06
N LEU A 131 12.45 4.45 -2.75
CA LEU A 131 12.17 3.98 -4.10
C LEU A 131 13.08 4.62 -5.17
N ALA A 132 13.51 5.88 -4.98
CA ALA A 132 14.48 6.54 -5.85
C ALA A 132 15.92 6.03 -5.63
N GLU A 133 16.33 5.77 -4.38
CA GLU A 133 17.60 5.15 -4.03
C GLU A 133 17.70 3.69 -4.52
N ALA A 134 16.57 2.97 -4.53
CA ALA A 134 16.45 1.66 -5.18
C ALA A 134 16.40 1.71 -6.72
N GLY A 135 16.38 2.90 -7.33
CA GLY A 135 16.37 3.12 -8.78
C GLY A 135 15.05 2.76 -9.47
N LEU A 136 13.95 2.64 -8.71
CA LEU A 136 12.62 2.27 -9.20
C LEU A 136 11.85 3.48 -9.73
N ILE A 137 12.00 4.63 -9.06
CA ILE A 137 11.49 5.93 -9.51
C ILE A 137 12.62 6.66 -10.25
N PRO A 138 12.43 7.08 -11.52
CA PRO A 138 13.44 7.83 -12.26
C PRO A 138 13.85 9.13 -11.56
N SER A 139 15.15 9.33 -11.40
CA SER A 139 15.73 10.47 -10.68
C SER A 139 17.13 10.80 -11.22
N ALA A 140 17.77 11.84 -10.68
CA ALA A 140 19.19 12.09 -10.93
C ALA A 140 20.09 10.88 -10.58
N LEU A 141 19.70 10.05 -9.59
CA LEU A 141 20.43 8.84 -9.20
C LEU A 141 20.40 7.77 -10.30
N THR A 142 19.30 7.69 -11.07
CA THR A 142 19.18 6.79 -12.23
C THR A 142 19.73 7.41 -13.52
N GLY A 143 20.53 8.47 -13.42
CA GLY A 143 21.06 9.24 -14.56
C GLY A 143 20.04 10.12 -15.28
N ASN A 144 18.79 10.21 -14.79
CA ASN A 144 17.78 11.10 -15.36
C ASN A 144 17.92 12.52 -14.79
N SER A 145 18.83 13.29 -15.38
CA SER A 145 19.16 14.66 -14.94
C SER A 145 18.03 15.69 -15.11
N THR A 146 16.94 15.36 -15.83
CA THR A 146 15.75 16.22 -15.93
C THR A 146 14.69 15.89 -14.88
N ALA A 147 14.74 14.72 -14.24
CA ALA A 147 13.90 14.34 -13.10
C ALA A 147 14.38 15.00 -11.78
N VAL A 148 14.38 16.33 -11.76
CA VAL A 148 14.79 17.19 -10.62
C VAL A 148 13.71 17.29 -9.55
N ASN A 149 12.46 17.06 -9.95
CA ASN A 149 11.24 17.20 -9.18
C ASN A 149 10.45 15.88 -9.27
N PHE A 150 9.96 15.38 -8.14
CA PHE A 150 9.10 14.20 -8.09
C PHE A 150 7.65 14.53 -8.46
N ARG A 151 7.18 15.71 -8.04
CA ARG A 151 5.77 16.14 -8.04
C ARG A 151 4.86 15.14 -7.31
N PRO A 152 4.80 15.18 -5.97
CA PRO A 152 3.95 14.29 -5.18
C PRO A 152 2.46 14.43 -5.55
N GLU A 153 1.95 15.67 -5.57
CA GLU A 153 0.54 16.01 -5.85
C GLU A 153 0.09 15.82 -7.32
N ASP A 154 1.02 15.59 -8.26
CA ASP A 154 0.65 15.29 -9.65
C ASP A 154 -0.04 13.91 -9.69
N ALA A 155 -1.10 13.77 -10.50
CA ALA A 155 -1.80 12.51 -10.69
C ALA A 155 -0.85 11.40 -11.19
N LEU A 156 -0.96 10.19 -10.62
CA LEU A 156 -0.22 9.03 -11.11
C LEU A 156 -0.70 8.64 -12.51
N THR A 157 0.21 8.59 -13.47
CA THR A 157 -0.10 8.18 -14.84
C THR A 157 0.04 6.68 -15.06
N ARG A 158 -0.68 6.11 -16.03
CA ARG A 158 -0.57 4.69 -16.40
C ARG A 158 0.85 4.29 -16.78
N LYS A 159 1.63 5.17 -17.42
CA LYS A 159 3.05 4.93 -17.74
C LYS A 159 3.94 4.86 -16.48
N ASP A 160 3.70 5.71 -15.47
CA ASP A 160 4.45 5.72 -14.21
C ASP A 160 4.13 4.48 -13.36
N LEU A 161 2.84 4.16 -13.20
CA LEU A 161 2.34 2.99 -12.46
C LEU A 161 3.08 1.71 -12.85
N ILE A 162 3.14 1.44 -14.16
CA ILE A 162 3.78 0.26 -14.74
C ILE A 162 5.31 0.36 -14.67
N LEU A 163 5.89 1.55 -14.89
CA LEU A 163 7.34 1.77 -14.81
C LEU A 163 7.90 1.48 -13.40
N TRP A 164 7.20 1.89 -12.34
CA TRP A 164 7.67 1.68 -10.96
C TRP A 164 7.35 0.27 -10.45
N LYS A 165 6.23 -0.34 -10.87
CA LYS A 165 5.82 -1.68 -10.42
C LYS A 165 6.63 -2.81 -11.03
N VAL A 166 6.77 -2.84 -12.36
CA VAL A 166 7.25 -4.04 -13.09
C VAL A 166 8.65 -4.51 -12.65
N PRO A 167 9.63 -3.64 -12.31
CA PRO A 167 10.91 -4.09 -11.77
C PRO A 167 10.81 -4.89 -10.46
N LEU A 168 9.76 -4.69 -9.65
CA LEU A 168 9.51 -5.45 -8.42
C LEU A 168 8.84 -6.81 -8.67
N ASP A 169 8.25 -6.99 -9.85
CA ASP A 169 7.72 -8.27 -10.32
C ASP A 169 8.79 -9.12 -10.99
N THR A 170 9.58 -8.52 -11.90
CA THR A 170 10.64 -9.24 -12.62
C THR A 170 11.86 -9.50 -11.75
N ARG A 171 12.17 -8.60 -10.80
CA ARG A 171 13.46 -8.54 -10.07
C ARG A 171 14.68 -8.53 -11.00
N GLN A 172 14.51 -7.99 -12.20
CA GLN A 172 15.52 -7.90 -13.24
C GLN A 172 15.48 -6.52 -13.91
N GLY A 173 16.61 -6.09 -14.47
CA GLY A 173 16.66 -4.87 -15.28
C GLY A 173 15.69 -4.96 -16.47
N LEU A 174 14.94 -3.88 -16.73
CA LEU A 174 13.97 -3.86 -17.82
C LEU A 174 14.65 -4.14 -19.19
N PRO A 175 14.03 -4.93 -20.07
CA PRO A 175 14.61 -5.28 -21.37
C PRO A 175 14.80 -4.04 -22.26
N THR A 176 15.63 -4.14 -23.30
CA THR A 176 15.54 -3.22 -24.45
C THR A 176 14.35 -3.62 -25.32
N THR A 177 13.67 -2.64 -25.92
CA THR A 177 12.51 -2.87 -26.78
C THR A 177 12.34 -1.72 -27.78
N SER A 178 11.48 -1.88 -28.77
CA SER A 178 11.04 -0.82 -29.69
C SER A 178 9.51 -0.61 -29.62
N VAL A 179 9.01 0.42 -30.31
CA VAL A 179 7.58 0.74 -30.39
C VAL A 179 6.83 -0.35 -31.17
N GLU A 180 7.47 -0.90 -32.20
CA GLU A 180 6.94 -1.96 -33.05
C GLU A 180 6.74 -3.25 -32.24
N ALA A 181 7.76 -3.72 -31.52
CA ALA A 181 7.69 -4.93 -30.71
C ALA A 181 6.61 -4.87 -29.61
N VAL A 182 6.41 -3.69 -29.00
CA VAL A 182 5.32 -3.47 -28.02
C VAL A 182 3.95 -3.42 -28.72
N THR A 183 3.87 -2.83 -29.92
CA THR A 183 2.62 -2.80 -30.72
C THR A 183 2.21 -4.18 -31.20
N GLU A 184 3.16 -5.01 -31.65
CA GLU A 184 2.92 -6.41 -32.04
C GLU A 184 2.49 -7.29 -30.85
N SER A 185 3.07 -7.06 -29.67
CA SER A 185 2.72 -7.80 -28.45
C SER A 185 1.35 -7.42 -27.90
N TRP A 186 1.09 -6.11 -27.73
CA TRP A 186 -0.09 -5.61 -27.03
C TRP A 186 -1.28 -5.24 -27.93
N GLY A 187 -1.06 -4.95 -29.21
CA GLY A 187 -2.10 -4.42 -30.10
C GLY A 187 -2.54 -2.97 -29.77
N PHE A 188 -1.73 -2.22 -29.01
CA PHE A 188 -2.04 -0.82 -28.68
C PHE A 188 -1.92 0.10 -29.89
N GLN A 189 -2.93 0.93 -30.12
CA GLN A 189 -2.97 1.92 -31.20
C GLN A 189 -2.16 3.19 -30.87
N ASP A 190 -1.79 3.39 -29.60
CA ASP A 190 -1.12 4.59 -29.09
C ASP A 190 0.29 4.33 -28.52
N THR A 191 0.91 3.19 -28.83
CA THR A 191 2.28 2.81 -28.37
C THR A 191 3.33 3.90 -28.62
N GLY A 192 3.22 4.63 -29.73
CA GLY A 192 4.12 5.74 -30.07
C GLY A 192 4.05 6.96 -29.14
N LYS A 193 3.14 6.97 -28.16
CA LYS A 193 3.07 7.96 -27.07
C LYS A 193 3.76 7.49 -25.78
N ILE A 194 4.16 6.22 -25.69
CA ILE A 194 4.77 5.67 -24.48
C ILE A 194 6.26 6.02 -24.45
N GLU A 195 6.68 6.75 -23.42
CA GLU A 195 8.07 7.19 -23.26
C GLU A 195 9.06 6.00 -23.15
N PRO A 196 10.31 6.12 -23.65
CA PRO A 196 11.22 4.98 -23.79
C PRO A 196 11.54 4.18 -22.52
N LEU A 197 11.45 4.78 -21.32
CA LEU A 197 11.59 4.04 -20.06
C LEU A 197 10.34 3.21 -19.75
N ALA A 198 9.16 3.82 -19.80
CA ALA A 198 7.88 3.13 -19.58
C ALA A 198 7.61 2.07 -20.66
N LEU A 199 8.03 2.30 -21.91
CA LEU A 199 7.91 1.35 -23.01
C LEU A 199 8.59 0.00 -22.69
N ARG A 200 9.75 0.05 -22.02
CA ARG A 200 10.49 -1.15 -21.55
C ARG A 200 9.77 -1.87 -20.42
N ALA A 201 9.07 -1.14 -19.55
CA ALA A 201 8.23 -1.72 -18.49
C ALA A 201 6.96 -2.36 -19.06
N VAL A 202 6.29 -1.69 -20.02
CA VAL A 202 5.12 -2.23 -20.74
C VAL A 202 5.48 -3.50 -21.54
N ALA A 203 6.68 -3.55 -22.13
CA ALA A 203 7.20 -4.76 -22.78
C ALA A 203 7.43 -5.90 -21.77
N ALA A 204 7.99 -5.61 -20.59
CA ALA A 204 8.20 -6.60 -19.53
C ALA A 204 6.90 -7.06 -18.88
N ASP A 205 5.90 -6.19 -18.72
CA ASP A 205 4.58 -6.56 -18.18
C ASP A 205 3.84 -7.56 -19.09
N TYR A 206 4.04 -7.48 -20.40
CA TYR A 206 3.56 -8.51 -21.34
C TYR A 206 4.17 -9.89 -21.05
N GLN A 207 5.47 -9.93 -20.70
CA GLN A 207 6.17 -11.16 -20.32
C GLN A 207 5.74 -11.71 -18.96
N ASN A 208 4.87 -11.00 -18.21
CA ASN A 208 4.16 -11.54 -17.04
C ASN A 208 2.81 -12.22 -17.41
N GLY A 209 2.44 -12.29 -18.69
CA GLY A 209 1.34 -13.14 -19.17
C GLY A 209 -0.01 -12.80 -18.52
N GLU A 210 -0.63 -13.80 -17.90
CA GLU A 210 -1.88 -13.67 -17.13
C GLU A 210 -1.71 -12.82 -15.85
N PHE A 211 -0.51 -12.77 -15.29
CA PHE A 211 -0.19 -11.95 -14.11
C PHE A 211 0.17 -10.50 -14.44
N SER A 212 0.14 -10.09 -15.72
CA SER A 212 0.30 -8.70 -16.17
C SER A 212 -0.49 -7.72 -15.32
N ASN A 213 0.16 -6.64 -14.88
CA ASN A 213 -0.47 -5.57 -14.12
C ASN A 213 -1.46 -4.78 -15.00
N ILE A 214 -1.12 -4.58 -16.28
CA ILE A 214 -1.99 -3.91 -17.27
C ILE A 214 -3.31 -4.68 -17.44
N ARG A 215 -3.26 -6.00 -17.64
CA ARG A 215 -4.48 -6.83 -17.78
C ARG A 215 -5.32 -6.81 -16.51
N ARG A 216 -4.67 -6.86 -15.35
CA ARG A 216 -5.33 -6.95 -14.03
C ARG A 216 -6.06 -5.67 -13.63
N ALA A 217 -5.51 -4.51 -13.97
CA ALA A 217 -6.09 -3.21 -13.60
C ALA A 217 -6.98 -2.60 -14.71
N PHE A 218 -6.64 -2.80 -15.98
CA PHE A 218 -7.30 -2.11 -17.11
C PHE A 218 -8.10 -3.05 -18.03
N GLY A 219 -8.09 -4.36 -17.76
CA GLY A 219 -8.81 -5.36 -18.56
C GLY A 219 -8.28 -5.49 -19.99
N TYR A 220 -9.19 -5.72 -20.94
CA TYR A 220 -8.88 -5.68 -22.36
C TYR A 220 -8.94 -4.25 -22.89
N THR A 221 -7.83 -3.74 -23.43
CA THR A 221 -7.78 -2.43 -24.11
C THR A 221 -6.87 -2.46 -25.33
N THR A 222 -7.25 -1.74 -26.38
CA THR A 222 -6.40 -1.45 -27.56
C THR A 222 -5.82 -0.03 -27.51
N LEU A 223 -5.98 0.67 -26.39
CA LEU A 223 -5.38 1.98 -26.10
C LEU A 223 -4.82 1.94 -24.68
N PHE A 224 -3.51 2.09 -24.54
CA PHE A 224 -2.87 2.11 -23.22
C PHE A 224 -3.23 3.38 -22.46
N GLN A 225 -3.28 4.51 -23.18
CA GLN A 225 -3.48 5.86 -22.65
C GLN A 225 -2.38 6.22 -21.62
N PRO A 226 -1.10 6.32 -22.02
CA PRO A 226 0.03 6.41 -21.09
C PRO A 226 -0.09 7.53 -20.06
N ASP A 227 -0.59 8.71 -20.47
CA ASP A 227 -0.75 9.90 -19.61
C ASP A 227 -2.09 9.96 -18.86
N ARG A 228 -2.93 8.92 -18.96
CA ARG A 228 -4.20 8.86 -18.20
C ARG A 228 -3.91 8.65 -16.71
N GLY A 229 -4.62 9.40 -15.87
CA GLY A 229 -4.63 9.21 -14.42
C GLY A 229 -5.19 7.85 -14.01
N VAL A 230 -4.57 7.23 -13.02
CA VAL A 230 -4.90 5.91 -12.48
C VAL A 230 -5.80 6.06 -11.25
N THR A 231 -6.86 5.25 -11.10
CA THR A 231 -7.69 5.30 -9.88
C THR A 231 -7.10 4.52 -8.71
N GLU A 232 -7.52 4.82 -7.48
CA GLU A 232 -7.13 4.06 -6.29
C GLU A 232 -7.44 2.55 -6.42
N ALA A 233 -8.58 2.18 -7.03
CA ALA A 233 -8.90 0.77 -7.29
C ALA A 233 -8.04 0.14 -8.41
N GLU A 234 -7.70 0.88 -9.48
CA GLU A 234 -6.76 0.41 -10.51
C GLU A 234 -5.36 0.19 -9.90
N ALA A 235 -4.89 1.11 -9.04
CA ALA A 235 -3.61 1.01 -8.35
C ALA A 235 -3.57 -0.16 -7.34
N ALA A 236 -4.63 -0.34 -6.55
CA ALA A 236 -4.79 -1.48 -5.66
C ALA A 236 -4.74 -2.81 -6.43
N ALA A 237 -5.44 -2.91 -7.57
CA ALA A 237 -5.37 -4.10 -8.43
C ALA A 237 -3.94 -4.41 -8.88
N VAL A 238 -3.15 -3.40 -9.27
CA VAL A 238 -1.73 -3.56 -9.60
C VAL A 238 -0.89 -4.07 -8.42
N LEU A 239 -1.14 -3.60 -7.19
CA LEU A 239 -0.40 -3.98 -5.99
C LEU A 239 -0.79 -5.36 -5.41
N TRP A 240 -1.93 -5.92 -5.79
CA TRP A 240 -2.45 -7.19 -5.22
C TRP A 240 -1.53 -8.41 -5.38
N ARG A 241 -0.60 -8.40 -6.35
CA ARG A 241 0.42 -9.46 -6.52
C ARG A 241 1.77 -8.84 -6.84
N PHE A 242 2.83 -9.39 -6.23
CA PHE A 242 4.22 -9.17 -6.65
C PHE A 242 4.85 -10.45 -7.17
N GLY A 243 5.59 -10.37 -8.27
CA GLY A 243 6.41 -11.47 -8.82
C GLY A 243 6.18 -11.78 -10.30
N SER A 244 6.98 -12.69 -10.84
CA SER A 244 6.98 -13.12 -12.24
C SER A 244 5.84 -14.11 -12.57
N GLN A 245 5.87 -14.72 -13.75
CA GLN A 245 4.97 -15.83 -14.09
C GLN A 245 5.19 -17.10 -13.24
N THR A 246 6.43 -17.39 -12.86
CA THR A 246 6.82 -18.67 -12.23
C THR A 246 6.92 -18.59 -10.71
N GLU A 247 7.05 -17.39 -10.15
CA GLU A 247 7.17 -17.14 -8.72
C GLU A 247 6.41 -15.86 -8.36
N GLY A 248 5.74 -15.82 -7.21
CA GLY A 248 5.14 -14.60 -6.70
C GLY A 248 4.27 -14.83 -5.47
N VAL A 249 3.83 -13.73 -4.88
CA VAL A 249 2.98 -13.68 -3.68
C VAL A 249 1.84 -12.68 -3.92
N SER A 250 0.61 -13.07 -3.60
CA SER A 250 -0.58 -12.21 -3.64
C SER A 250 -1.09 -11.83 -2.25
N ALA A 251 -1.86 -10.76 -2.16
CA ALA A 251 -2.48 -10.29 -0.91
C ALA A 251 -3.30 -11.41 -0.24
N ALA A 252 -4.05 -12.18 -1.02
CA ALA A 252 -4.81 -13.33 -0.52
C ALA A 252 -3.92 -14.39 0.17
N GLN A 253 -2.71 -14.65 -0.35
CA GLN A 253 -1.76 -15.58 0.28
C GLN A 253 -1.18 -14.99 1.58
N VAL A 254 -0.89 -13.69 1.61
CA VAL A 254 -0.41 -12.99 2.83
C VAL A 254 -1.48 -13.08 3.93
N ARG A 255 -2.73 -12.70 3.63
CA ARG A 255 -3.86 -12.79 4.58
C ARG A 255 -4.08 -14.19 5.14
N GLN A 256 -3.93 -15.22 4.31
CA GLN A 256 -4.04 -16.62 4.74
C GLN A 256 -2.90 -17.03 5.68
N GLY A 257 -1.67 -16.55 5.42
CA GLY A 257 -0.53 -16.72 6.33
C GLY A 257 -0.76 -16.05 7.69
N ASP A 258 -1.23 -14.79 7.69
CA ASP A 258 -1.55 -14.05 8.92
C ASP A 258 -2.62 -14.79 9.76
N SER A 259 -3.69 -15.23 9.08
CA SER A 259 -4.80 -15.96 9.71
C SER A 259 -4.37 -17.29 10.33
N ALA A 260 -3.49 -18.04 9.64
CA ALA A 260 -2.92 -19.27 10.15
C ALA A 260 -1.97 -19.03 11.34
N SER A 261 -1.18 -17.96 11.30
CA SER A 261 -0.29 -17.55 12.39
C SER A 261 -1.06 -17.17 13.65
N ALA A 262 -2.12 -16.37 13.52
CA ALA A 262 -3.00 -15.97 14.62
C ALA A 262 -3.73 -17.18 15.25
N ALA A 263 -4.20 -18.11 14.43
CA ALA A 263 -4.82 -19.36 14.89
C ALA A 263 -3.82 -20.26 15.64
N ALA A 264 -2.57 -20.36 15.18
CA ALA A 264 -1.52 -21.11 15.85
C ALA A 264 -1.18 -20.49 17.22
N ALA A 265 -0.97 -19.16 17.29
CA ALA A 265 -0.70 -18.44 18.54
C ALA A 265 -1.85 -18.57 19.56
N SER A 266 -3.09 -18.60 19.09
CA SER A 266 -4.29 -18.82 19.92
C SER A 266 -4.48 -20.28 20.37
N SER A 267 -3.69 -21.21 19.84
CA SER A 267 -3.75 -22.65 20.14
C SER A 267 -2.61 -23.15 21.03
N GLU A 268 -1.62 -22.31 21.37
CA GLU A 268 -0.48 -22.74 22.18
C GLU A 268 -0.90 -22.89 23.66
N PRO A 269 -0.78 -24.09 24.26
CA PRO A 269 -1.22 -24.31 25.63
C PRO A 269 -0.33 -23.54 26.62
N ALA A 270 -0.96 -22.79 27.52
CA ALA A 270 -0.27 -21.95 28.50
C ALA A 270 0.86 -22.71 29.21
N GLN A 271 2.10 -22.23 29.02
CA GLN A 271 3.28 -22.89 29.55
C GLN A 271 3.17 -23.03 31.08
N PRO A 272 3.37 -24.23 31.65
CA PRO A 272 3.26 -24.43 33.08
C PRO A 272 4.31 -23.57 33.80
N ALA A 273 3.87 -22.77 34.77
CA ALA A 273 4.70 -21.78 35.44
C ALA A 273 6.00 -22.41 35.98
N GLN A 274 7.16 -21.88 35.54
CA GLN A 274 8.45 -22.39 35.97
C GLN A 274 8.58 -22.23 37.49
N PRO A 275 8.95 -23.30 38.24
CA PRO A 275 9.06 -23.21 39.69
C PRO A 275 10.20 -22.27 40.08
N LEU A 276 9.94 -21.42 41.08
CA LEU A 276 10.88 -20.43 41.59
C LEU A 276 12.24 -21.07 41.98
N PRO A 277 13.38 -20.43 41.64
CA PRO A 277 14.69 -20.94 42.01
C PRO A 277 14.83 -20.97 43.54
N SER A 278 15.06 -22.17 44.09
CA SER A 278 15.15 -22.36 45.54
C SER A 278 16.44 -21.74 46.09
N THR A 279 16.32 -20.59 46.76
CA THR A 279 17.43 -19.91 47.43
C THR A 279 17.96 -20.77 48.59
N THR A 280 19.01 -21.54 48.31
CA THR A 280 19.80 -22.21 49.36
C THR A 280 20.70 -21.18 50.04
N ARG A 281 20.88 -21.31 51.35
CA ARG A 281 21.52 -20.35 52.25
C ARG A 281 22.78 -20.94 52.88
#